data_AF-Q6EAN4-F1
#
_entry.id   AF-Q6EAN4-F1
#
_cell.length_a   1.000
_cell.length_b   1.000
_cell.length_c   1.000
_cell.angle_alpha   90.00
_cell.angle_beta   90.00
_cell.angle_gamma   90.00
#
_symmetry.space_group_name_H-M   'P 1'
#
loop_
_entity.id
_entity.type
_entity.pdbx_description
1 polymer ?
#
loop_
_entity_poly.entity_id
_entity_poly.type
_entity_poly.pdbx_seq_one_letter_code
_entity_poly.pdbx_strand_id
1 'polypeptide(L)' 'MSRRKQRKPQQLISDCENSTSSENGDTAGEEVQVCRKCCAQFDEPSDFARHKE' A
#
# COMPACT_ATOMS: atom_id res chain seq x y z
N MET A 1 41.56 8.45 29.50
CA MET A 1 40.24 7.75 29.39
C MET A 1 39.29 8.61 28.56
N SER A 2 39.34 8.53 27.22
CA SER A 2 38.50 9.38 26.36
C SER A 2 37.14 8.72 26.13
N ARG A 3 36.06 9.36 26.60
CA ARG A 3 34.67 8.93 26.32
C ARG A 3 34.34 9.27 24.86
N ARG A 4 34.38 8.27 23.97
CA ARG A 4 33.88 8.42 22.59
C ARG A 4 32.35 8.61 22.66
N LYS A 5 31.85 9.76 22.21
CA LYS A 5 30.41 9.97 22.02
C LYS A 5 29.93 9.02 20.91
N GLN A 6 29.18 7.98 21.26
CA GLN A 6 28.43 7.20 20.28
C GLN A 6 27.51 8.16 19.51
N ARG A 7 27.67 8.25 18.19
CA ARG A 7 26.62 8.83 17.35
C ARG A 7 25.47 7.83 17.30
N LYS A 8 24.25 8.33 17.53
CA LYS A 8 23.02 7.52 17.43
C LYS A 8 22.95 6.88 16.03
N PRO A 9 22.51 5.63 15.90
CA PRO A 9 22.23 5.05 14.59
C PRO A 9 21.20 5.91 13.86
N GLN A 10 21.40 6.15 12.57
CA GLN A 10 20.42 6.82 11.73
C GLN A 10 19.17 5.93 11.69
N GLN A 11 18.04 6.46 12.16
CA GLN A 11 16.75 5.77 12.11
C GLN A 11 16.45 5.50 10.64
N LEU A 12 16.40 4.22 10.25
CA LEU A 12 15.84 3.83 8.96
C LEU A 12 14.33 4.02 9.11
N ILE A 13 13.84 5.15 8.62
CA ILE A 13 12.42 5.38 8.41
C ILE A 13 12.03 4.32 7.36
N SER A 14 11.41 3.23 7.82
CA SER A 14 10.71 2.33 6.92
C SER A 14 9.52 3.13 6.45
N ASP A 15 9.68 3.85 5.33
CA ASP A 15 8.61 4.53 4.61
C ASP A 15 7.59 3.48 4.11
N CYS A 16 6.84 2.92 5.06
CA CYS A 16 5.56 2.27 4.83
C CYS A 16 4.42 3.28 5.01
N GLU A 17 4.73 4.57 5.14
CA GLU A 17 3.79 5.65 4.86
C GLU A 17 3.76 5.83 3.34
N ASN A 18 3.19 4.84 2.63
CA ASN A 18 2.72 5.05 1.27
C ASN A 18 1.61 6.09 1.38
N SER A 19 2.02 7.36 1.36
CA SER A 19 1.18 8.53 1.21
C SER A 19 0.29 8.24 0.01
N THR A 20 -0.97 7.90 0.25
CA THR A 20 -1.99 7.89 -0.80
C THR A 20 -2.32 9.34 -1.13
N SER A 21 -1.34 10.12 -1.59
CA SER A 21 -1.58 11.29 -2.42
C SER A 21 -1.74 10.78 -3.84
N SER A 22 -2.84 10.07 -4.08
CA SER A 22 -3.28 9.77 -5.44
C SER A 22 -4.05 10.99 -5.95
N GLU A 23 -3.37 12.12 -6.08
CA GLU A 23 -3.82 13.15 -7.01
C GLU A 23 -3.44 12.62 -8.39
N ASN A 24 -4.41 12.19 -9.18
CA ASN A 24 -4.43 12.18 -10.65
C ASN A 24 -5.56 11.26 -11.11
N GLY A 25 -6.53 11.87 -11.78
CA GLY A 25 -7.48 11.16 -12.63
C GLY A 25 -8.78 10.80 -11.93
N ASP A 26 -9.72 11.75 -11.95
CA ASP A 26 -11.12 11.40 -12.22
C ASP A 26 -11.19 10.68 -13.57
N THR A 27 -10.83 9.40 -13.58
CA THR A 27 -11.39 8.44 -14.53
C THR A 27 -12.32 7.60 -13.68
N ALA A 28 -13.58 8.03 -13.61
CA ALA A 28 -14.69 7.17 -13.25
C ALA A 28 -14.82 6.04 -14.29
N GLY A 29 -13.82 5.16 -14.32
CA GLY A 29 -13.69 4.01 -15.17
C GLY A 29 -13.21 2.87 -14.29
N GLU A 30 -14.18 2.29 -13.58
CA GLU A 30 -14.12 0.96 -12.97
C GLU A 30 -12.94 0.75 -12.01
N GLU A 31 -13.18 1.01 -10.71
CA GLU A 31 -12.24 0.62 -9.67
C GLU A 31 -12.02 -0.91 -9.70
N VAL A 32 -10.88 -1.35 -10.23
CA VAL A 32 -10.52 -2.78 -10.27
C VAL A 32 -10.45 -3.28 -8.83
N GLN A 33 -11.30 -4.24 -8.50
CA GLN A 33 -11.34 -4.81 -7.15
C GLN A 33 -10.32 -5.92 -7.01
N VAL A 34 -9.57 -5.92 -5.91
CA VAL A 34 -8.48 -6.87 -5.67
C VAL A 34 -8.76 -7.70 -4.41
N CYS A 35 -8.71 -9.02 -4.55
CA CYS A 35 -8.88 -9.93 -3.42
C CYS A 35 -7.65 -9.92 -2.51
N ARG A 36 -7.84 -9.63 -1.22
CA ARG A 36 -6.75 -9.62 -0.23
C ARG A 36 -6.20 -11.00 0.14
N LYS A 37 -6.91 -12.09 -0.22
CA LYS A 37 -6.48 -13.46 0.08
C LYS A 37 -5.55 -14.04 -1.00
N CYS A 38 -5.86 -13.80 -2.27
CA CYS A 38 -5.16 -14.40 -3.41
C CYS A 38 -4.60 -13.39 -4.42
N CYS A 39 -4.78 -12.09 -4.17
CA CYS A 39 -4.36 -11.00 -5.07
C CYS A 39 -4.96 -11.05 -6.48
N ALA A 40 -6.07 -11.78 -6.68
CA ALA A 40 -6.81 -11.76 -7.93
C ALA A 40 -7.47 -10.39 -8.14
N GLN A 41 -7.41 -9.90 -9.38
CA GLN A 41 -8.02 -8.64 -9.83
C GLN A 41 -9.32 -8.93 -10.58
N PHE A 42 -10.29 -8.06 -10.41
CA PHE A 42 -11.63 -8.18 -10.97
C PHE A 42 -12.11 -6.82 -11.47
N ASP A 43 -12.49 -6.75 -12.74
CA ASP A 43 -13.09 -5.56 -13.34
C ASP A 43 -14.57 -5.43 -12.96
N GLU A 44 -15.28 -6.57 -12.82
CA GLU A 44 -16.69 -6.59 -12.43
C GLU A 44 -16.89 -6.81 -10.92
N PRO A 45 -17.69 -5.97 -10.23
CA PRO A 45 -18.01 -6.17 -8.82
C PRO A 45 -18.79 -7.46 -8.56
N SER A 46 -19.58 -7.93 -9.53
CA SER A 46 -20.34 -9.19 -9.43
C SER A 46 -19.42 -10.41 -9.37
N ASP A 47 -18.36 -10.44 -10.18
CA ASP A 47 -17.40 -11.54 -10.17
C ASP A 47 -16.58 -11.54 -8.88
N PHE A 48 -16.20 -10.34 -8.41
CA PHE A 48 -15.54 -10.17 -7.12
C PHE A 48 -16.41 -10.62 -5.94
N ALA A 49 -17.72 -10.35 -5.98
CA ALA A 49 -18.66 -10.78 -4.94
C ALA A 49 -18.79 -12.30 -4.89
N ARG A 50 -18.91 -12.97 -6.04
CA ARG A 50 -18.93 -14.43 -6.14
C ARG A 50 -17.63 -15.07 -5.68
N HIS A 51 -16.49 -14.42 -5.94
CA HIS A 51 -15.18 -14.88 -5.47
C HIS A 51 -15.02 -14.84 -3.93
N LYS A 52 -15.80 -13.99 -3.24
CA LYS A 52 -15.71 -13.83 -1.77
C LYS A 52 -16.48 -14.89 -0.98
N GLU A 53 -17.46 -15.55 -1.59
CA GLU A 53 -18.21 -16.67 -0.98
C GLU A 53 -17.28 -17.87 -0.75
#